data_AF-A0A934WZA8-F1
#
_entry.id   AF-A0A934WZA8-F1
#
_cell.length_a   1.000
_cell.length_b   1.000
_cell.length_c   1.000
_cell.angle_alpha   90.00
_cell.angle_beta   90.00
_cell.angle_gamma   90.00
#
_symmetry.space_group_name_H-M   'P 1'
#
loop_
_entity.id
_entity.type
_entity.pdbx_description
1 polymer ?
#
loop_
_entity_poly.entity_id
_entity_poly.type
_entity_poly.pdbx_seq_one_letter_code
_entity_poly.pdbx_strand_id
1 'polypeptide(L)'
;MITKAISRAFEQAKTRNWNKTYWAFDVHETVLEPNWSEVELPTKFYPLAKKALQLISQREDVCCILFTCSHPSEIEKYLAFFASHNIHFSYVNENPEVKNKKYGNFSKKPYFNVLFEDKAGFDALTDWKEVIKLLEKKQETVIQKI
;
A
#
# COMPACT_ATOMS: atom_id res chain seq x y z
N MET A 1 -2.31 8.45 -12.03
CA MET A 1 -2.67 9.40 -10.93
C MET A 1 -1.94 9.09 -9.62
N ILE A 2 -1.63 7.82 -9.36
CA ILE A 2 -0.96 7.33 -8.15
C ILE A 2 0.41 7.99 -7.86
N THR A 3 1.22 8.23 -8.89
CA THR A 3 2.57 8.82 -8.75
C THR A 3 2.55 10.25 -8.17
N LYS A 4 1.49 11.01 -8.44
CA LYS A 4 1.25 12.33 -7.85
C LYS A 4 0.93 12.22 -6.36
N ALA A 5 0.09 11.26 -5.97
CA ALA A 5 -0.24 10.99 -4.57
C ALA A 5 1.01 10.57 -3.78
N ILE A 6 1.80 9.65 -4.32
CA ILE A 6 3.08 9.21 -3.73
C ILE A 6 4.05 10.40 -3.57
N SER A 7 4.24 11.20 -4.62
CA SER A 7 5.16 12.35 -4.56
C SER A 7 4.72 13.37 -3.51
N ARG A 8 3.42 13.67 -3.45
CA ARG A 8 2.83 14.56 -2.46
C ARG A 8 2.95 14.00 -1.04
N ALA A 9 2.77 12.70 -0.84
CA ALA A 9 2.90 12.07 0.46
C ALA A 9 4.32 12.25 1.03
N PHE A 10 5.34 11.98 0.22
CA PHE A 10 6.74 12.19 0.63
C PHE A 10 7.07 13.67 0.86
N GLU A 11 6.57 14.57 0.02
CA GLU A 11 6.74 16.02 0.21
C GLU A 11 6.08 16.51 1.51
N GLN A 12 4.87 16.03 1.81
CA GLN A 12 4.18 16.34 3.06
C GLN A 12 4.92 15.81 4.28
N ALA A 13 5.43 14.58 4.20
CA ALA A 13 6.23 14.01 5.28
C ALA A 13 7.47 14.88 5.56
N LYS A 14 8.18 15.30 4.52
CA LYS A 14 9.32 16.20 4.63
C LYS A 14 8.95 17.55 5.26
N THR A 15 7.92 18.22 4.74
CA THR A 15 7.51 19.55 5.19
C THR A 15 6.92 19.57 6.60
N ARG A 16 6.33 18.46 7.05
CA ARG A 16 5.72 18.31 8.37
C ARG A 16 6.58 17.53 9.37
N ASN A 17 7.81 17.19 8.97
CA ASN A 17 8.74 16.38 9.76
C ASN A 17 8.12 15.06 10.27
N TRP A 18 7.39 14.36 9.40
CA TRP A 18 6.88 13.03 9.68
C TRP A 18 7.94 11.98 9.37
N ASN A 19 8.09 11.01 10.26
CA ASN A 19 8.99 9.88 10.06
C ASN A 19 8.47 8.87 9.04
N LYS A 20 7.15 8.78 8.83
CA LYS A 20 6.54 7.84 7.89
C LYS A 20 5.23 8.35 7.30
N THR A 21 4.80 7.68 6.24
CA THR A 21 3.49 7.87 5.58
C THR A 21 2.69 6.58 5.56
N TYR A 22 1.36 6.67 5.45
CA TYR A 22 0.44 5.53 5.53
C TYR A 22 -0.14 5.20 4.16
N TRP A 23 0.09 3.99 3.68
CA TRP A 23 -0.29 3.58 2.32
C TRP A 23 -1.24 2.39 2.42
N ALA A 24 -2.45 2.57 1.91
CA ALA A 24 -3.52 1.58 1.94
C ALA A 24 -3.59 0.85 0.59
N PHE A 25 -3.66 -0.48 0.64
CA PHE A 25 -3.67 -1.34 -0.55
C PHE A 25 -4.86 -2.29 -0.53
N ASP A 26 -5.72 -2.18 -1.54
CA ASP A 26 -6.69 -3.23 -1.83
C ASP A 26 -6.02 -4.48 -2.39
N VAL A 27 -6.74 -5.59 -2.33
CA VAL A 27 -6.28 -6.91 -2.75
C VAL A 27 -6.73 -7.20 -4.17
N HIS A 28 -8.04 -7.28 -4.39
CA HIS A 28 -8.63 -7.77 -5.63
C HIS A 28 -8.59 -6.70 -6.70
N GLU A 29 -8.23 -7.06 -7.93
CA GLU A 29 -8.14 -6.12 -9.07
C GLU A 29 -7.08 -5.00 -8.89
N THR A 30 -6.43 -4.94 -7.72
CA THR A 30 -5.34 -4.01 -7.39
C THR A 30 -4.00 -4.74 -7.31
N VAL A 31 -3.90 -5.79 -6.48
CA VAL A 31 -2.67 -6.56 -6.25
C VAL A 31 -2.76 -7.94 -6.88
N LEU A 32 -3.90 -8.62 -6.68
CA LEU A 32 -4.15 -9.99 -7.12
C LEU A 32 -5.32 -10.02 -8.12
N GLU A 33 -5.18 -10.85 -9.15
CA GLU A 33 -6.27 -11.15 -10.07
C GLU A 33 -7.35 -11.94 -9.32
N PRO A 34 -8.61 -11.47 -9.29
CA PRO A 34 -9.68 -12.21 -8.66
C PRO A 34 -9.94 -13.52 -9.40
N ASN A 35 -10.26 -14.59 -8.67
CA ASN A 35 -10.70 -15.88 -9.24
C ASN A 35 -12.20 -16.14 -9.00
N TRP A 36 -12.89 -15.26 -8.27
CA TRP A 36 -14.31 -15.35 -7.89
C TRP A 36 -14.72 -16.69 -7.26
N SER A 37 -13.76 -17.37 -6.63
CA SER A 37 -13.98 -18.66 -5.98
C SER A 37 -14.35 -18.47 -4.51
N GLU A 38 -15.35 -19.20 -4.04
CA GLU A 38 -15.69 -19.27 -2.60
C GLU A 38 -14.76 -20.24 -1.83
N VAL A 39 -13.94 -21.01 -2.54
CA VAL A 39 -13.12 -22.09 -1.97
C VAL A 39 -11.63 -21.78 -2.08
N GLU A 40 -11.21 -21.24 -3.23
CA GLU A 40 -9.80 -21.02 -3.53
C GLU A 40 -9.43 -19.55 -3.34
N LEU A 41 -8.38 -19.31 -2.54
CA LEU A 41 -7.84 -17.97 -2.37
C LEU A 41 -7.16 -17.49 -3.68
N PRO A 42 -7.50 -16.32 -4.22
CA PRO A 42 -6.71 -15.67 -5.26
C PRO A 42 -5.25 -15.51 -4.84
N THR A 43 -4.31 -16.00 -5.67
CA THR A 43 -2.86 -15.90 -5.41
C THR A 43 -2.05 -15.42 -6.61
N LYS A 44 -2.72 -15.14 -7.73
CA LYS A 44 -2.05 -14.65 -8.94
C LYS A 44 -1.88 -13.14 -8.86
N PHE A 45 -0.64 -12.66 -8.82
CA PHE A 45 -0.36 -11.23 -8.85
C PHE A 45 -0.63 -10.63 -10.23
N TYR A 46 -1.12 -9.39 -10.25
CA TYR A 46 -1.01 -8.55 -11.44
C TYR A 46 0.47 -8.32 -11.82
N PRO A 47 0.76 -8.03 -13.10
CA PRO A 47 2.11 -7.71 -13.54
C PRO A 47 2.74 -6.62 -12.68
N LEU A 48 3.97 -6.86 -12.23
CA LEU A 48 4.78 -5.95 -11.40
C LEU A 48 4.25 -5.65 -9.99
N ALA A 49 3.01 -6.02 -9.63
CA ALA A 49 2.44 -5.78 -8.30
C ALA A 49 3.33 -6.34 -7.18
N LYS A 50 3.77 -7.60 -7.33
CA LYS A 50 4.70 -8.25 -6.40
C LYS A 50 6.01 -7.47 -6.23
N LYS A 51 6.67 -7.09 -7.34
CA LYS A 51 7.93 -6.32 -7.30
C LYS A 51 7.72 -4.97 -6.61
N ALA A 52 6.63 -4.26 -6.95
CA ALA A 52 6.32 -2.96 -6.36
C ALA A 52 6.08 -3.08 -4.84
N LEU A 53 5.27 -4.04 -4.40
CA LEU A 53 4.99 -4.24 -2.98
C LEU A 53 6.22 -4.69 -2.19
N GLN A 54 7.10 -5.51 -2.76
CA GLN A 54 8.39 -5.84 -2.14
C GLN A 54 9.24 -4.58 -1.94
N LEU A 55 9.33 -3.71 -2.95
CA LEU A 55 10.05 -2.43 -2.83
C LEU A 55 9.43 -1.49 -1.79
N ILE A 56 8.10 -1.45 -1.70
CA ILE A 56 7.41 -0.53 -0.79
C ILE A 56 7.45 -1.02 0.65
N SER A 57 7.11 -2.29 0.90
CA SER A 57 6.97 -2.85 2.25
C SER A 57 8.29 -2.99 3.01
N GLN A 58 9.43 -2.88 2.33
CA GLN A 58 10.76 -2.85 2.95
C GLN A 58 11.18 -1.45 3.41
N ARG A 59 10.40 -0.40 3.12
CA ARG A 59 10.74 0.97 3.49
C ARG A 59 10.28 1.30 4.90
N GLU A 60 11.18 1.82 5.72
CA GLU A 60 10.84 2.27 7.08
C GLU A 60 9.99 3.56 7.09
N ASP A 61 10.02 4.34 6.00
CA ASP A 61 9.24 5.58 5.85
C ASP A 61 7.82 5.35 5.25
N VAL A 62 7.42 4.10 5.06
CA VAL A 62 6.08 3.71 4.59
C VAL A 62 5.46 2.65 5.50
N CYS A 63 4.30 2.97 6.07
CA CYS A 63 3.44 2.04 6.79
C CYS A 63 2.40 1.46 5.83
N CYS A 64 2.54 0.18 5.49
CA CYS A 64 1.60 -0.52 4.62
C CYS A 64 0.38 -0.99 5.42
N ILE A 65 -0.81 -0.69 4.93
CA ILE A 65 -2.10 -1.13 5.48
C ILE A 65 -2.76 -2.02 4.43
N LEU A 66 -3.06 -3.27 4.78
CA LEU A 66 -3.91 -4.12 3.95
C LEU A 66 -5.34 -3.58 4.08
N PHE A 67 -5.90 -3.06 3.00
CA PHE A 67 -7.15 -2.31 3.01
C PHE A 67 -8.19 -3.03 2.15
N THR A 68 -8.94 -3.94 2.75
CA THR A 68 -9.73 -4.94 2.03
C THR A 68 -11.09 -5.20 2.69
N CYS A 69 -12.07 -5.62 1.89
CA CYS A 69 -13.35 -6.12 2.37
C CYS A 69 -13.40 -7.65 2.57
N SER A 70 -12.28 -8.36 2.39
CA SER A 70 -12.20 -9.82 2.57
C SER A 70 -12.66 -10.29 3.95
N HIS A 71 -13.14 -11.53 4.02
CA HIS A 71 -13.54 -12.14 5.27
C HIS A 71 -12.31 -12.29 6.21
N PRO A 72 -12.47 -12.16 7.55
CA PRO A 72 -11.34 -12.27 8.49
C PRO A 72 -10.46 -13.51 8.31
N SER A 73 -11.07 -14.66 8.03
CA SER A 73 -10.32 -15.91 7.77
C SER A 73 -9.52 -15.90 6.46
N GLU A 74 -9.89 -15.08 5.48
CA GLU A 74 -9.11 -14.91 4.25
C GLU A 74 -7.99 -13.90 4.43
N ILE A 75 -8.24 -12.83 5.22
CA ILE A 75 -7.23 -11.83 5.58
C ILE A 75 -5.99 -12.52 6.16
N GLU A 76 -6.17 -13.48 7.08
CA GLU A 76 -5.06 -14.24 7.66
C GLU A 76 -4.27 -15.01 6.60
N LYS A 77 -4.97 -15.63 5.64
CA LYS A 77 -4.33 -16.36 4.54
C LYS A 77 -3.58 -15.42 3.59
N TYR A 78 -4.15 -14.24 3.28
CA TYR A 78 -3.48 -13.22 2.49
C TYR A 78 -2.21 -12.71 3.17
N LEU A 79 -2.27 -12.40 4.47
CA LEU A 79 -1.10 -11.98 5.22
C LEU A 79 0.00 -13.04 5.18
N ALA A 80 -0.34 -14.32 5.36
CA ALA A 80 0.61 -15.42 5.24
C ALA A 80 1.19 -15.55 3.82
N PHE A 81 0.34 -15.44 2.80
CA PHE A 81 0.74 -15.47 1.39
C PHE A 81 1.70 -14.33 1.03
N PHE A 82 1.36 -13.10 1.42
CA PHE A 82 2.21 -11.93 1.20
C PHE A 82 3.54 -12.05 1.97
N ALA A 83 3.51 -12.52 3.22
CA ALA A 83 4.72 -12.75 4.01
C ALA A 83 5.64 -13.78 3.34
N SER A 84 5.09 -14.86 2.75
CA SER A 84 5.87 -15.85 1.98
C SER A 84 6.58 -15.26 0.76
N HIS A 85 6.19 -14.05 0.36
CA HIS A 85 6.79 -13.29 -0.74
C HIS A 85 7.59 -12.07 -0.27
N ASN A 86 7.93 -11.98 1.03
CA ASN A 86 8.62 -10.84 1.64
C ASN A 86 7.86 -9.52 1.41
N ILE A 87 6.53 -9.57 1.49
CA ILE A 87 5.64 -8.42 1.46
C ILE A 87 4.99 -8.33 2.84
N HIS A 88 5.20 -7.22 3.54
CA HIS A 88 4.75 -7.05 4.92
C HIS A 88 3.76 -5.88 5.05
N PHE A 89 2.64 -6.14 5.72
CA PHE A 89 1.65 -5.14 6.10
C PHE A 89 1.71 -4.92 7.61
N SER A 90 1.70 -3.66 8.04
CA SER A 90 1.75 -3.29 9.46
C SER A 90 0.38 -3.41 10.13
N TYR A 91 -0.69 -3.14 9.38
CA TYR A 91 -2.06 -3.13 9.88
C TYR A 91 -3.04 -3.65 8.81
N VAL A 92 -4.26 -3.98 9.23
CA VAL A 92 -5.36 -4.36 8.34
C VAL A 92 -6.58 -3.50 8.61
N ASN A 93 -7.07 -2.75 7.61
CA ASN A 93 -8.25 -1.88 7.72
C ASN A 93 -8.20 -0.81 8.82
N GLU A 94 -7.05 -0.59 9.43
CA GLU A 94 -6.87 0.36 10.52
C GLU A 94 -5.44 0.93 10.57
N ASN A 95 -5.25 1.93 11.42
CA ASN A 95 -3.94 2.41 11.84
C ASN A 95 -4.00 3.00 13.26
N PRO A 96 -4.01 2.15 14.31
CA PRO A 96 -4.30 2.53 15.69
C PRO A 96 -3.30 3.53 16.31
N GLU A 97 -2.15 3.73 15.67
CA GLU A 97 -1.18 4.77 16.02
C GLU A 97 -1.66 6.19 15.71
N VAL A 98 -2.62 6.36 14.79
CA VAL A 98 -3.23 7.66 14.48
C VAL A 98 -4.38 7.93 15.47
N LYS A 99 -4.14 8.85 16.40
CA LYS A 99 -5.10 9.19 17.47
C LYS A 99 -6.14 10.22 17.02
N ASN A 100 -7.36 10.08 17.55
CA ASN A 100 -8.43 11.08 17.40
C ASN A 100 -7.98 12.44 17.94
N LYS A 101 -8.35 13.49 17.22
CA LYS A 101 -8.09 14.89 17.57
C LYS A 101 -9.34 15.74 17.33
N LYS A 102 -9.36 16.97 17.85
CA LYS A 102 -10.48 17.91 17.65
C LYS A 102 -10.84 18.11 16.16
N TYR A 103 -9.86 18.00 15.27
CA TYR A 103 -10.02 18.21 13.83
C TYR A 103 -10.05 16.90 13.01
N GLY A 104 -10.09 15.73 13.65
CA GLY A 104 -10.07 14.45 12.94
C GLY A 104 -10.46 13.26 13.81
N ASN A 105 -11.45 12.50 13.35
CA ASN A 105 -11.91 11.27 13.99
C ASN A 105 -11.60 10.06 13.09
N PHE A 106 -10.76 9.16 13.59
CA PHE A 106 -10.23 7.98 12.92
C PHE A 106 -10.81 6.67 13.47
N SER A 107 -11.82 6.75 14.35
CA SER A 107 -12.46 5.55 14.93
C SER A 107 -13.16 4.66 13.90
N LYS A 108 -13.56 5.21 12.75
CA LYS A 108 -14.24 4.47 11.67
C LYS A 108 -13.55 4.58 10.31
N LYS A 109 -12.82 5.67 10.09
CA LYS A 109 -12.14 5.94 8.83
C LYS A 109 -10.64 5.98 9.10
N PRO A 110 -9.87 4.95 8.72
CA PRO A 110 -8.43 4.98 8.89
C PRO A 110 -7.80 6.11 8.07
N TYR A 111 -6.71 6.65 8.59
CA TYR A 111 -5.95 7.68 7.89
C TYR A 111 -5.00 7.02 6.88
N PHE A 112 -4.92 7.56 5.66
CA PHE A 112 -3.90 7.18 4.69
C PHE A 112 -3.46 8.42 3.89
N ASN A 113 -2.20 8.38 3.42
CA ASN A 113 -1.62 9.35 2.50
C ASN A 113 -1.81 8.93 1.05
N VAL A 114 -1.75 7.62 0.79
CA VAL A 114 -1.85 7.02 -0.55
C VAL A 114 -2.81 5.84 -0.49
N LEU A 115 -3.67 5.72 -1.50
CA LEU A 115 -4.61 4.62 -1.68
C LEU A 115 -4.35 3.94 -3.03
N PHE A 116 -4.13 2.64 -3.01
CA PHE A 116 -4.04 1.76 -4.17
C PHE A 116 -5.32 0.94 -4.18
N GLU A 117 -6.26 1.29 -5.05
CA GLU A 117 -7.61 0.72 -5.10
C GLU A 117 -8.16 0.92 -6.52
N ASP A 118 -8.55 -0.17 -7.17
CA ASP A 118 -9.12 -0.17 -8.52
C ASP A 118 -10.41 0.66 -8.60
N LYS A 119 -11.26 0.60 -7.56
CA LYS A 119 -12.50 1.41 -7.47
C LYS A 119 -12.22 2.90 -7.30
N ALA A 120 -10.98 3.28 -6.97
CA ALA A 120 -10.51 4.67 -6.93
C ALA A 120 -9.75 5.07 -8.20
N GLY A 121 -9.73 4.22 -9.23
CA GLY A 121 -9.12 4.47 -10.53
C GLY A 121 -7.65 4.07 -10.64
N PHE A 122 -7.16 3.16 -9.77
CA PHE A 122 -5.86 2.52 -9.94
C PHE A 122 -5.94 1.43 -11.01
N ASP A 123 -5.07 1.45 -12.01
CA ASP A 123 -5.03 0.42 -13.05
C ASP A 123 -3.86 -0.55 -12.80
N ALA A 124 -4.18 -1.76 -12.33
CA ALA A 124 -3.18 -2.77 -11.99
C ALA A 124 -2.35 -3.28 -13.18
N LEU A 125 -2.77 -3.06 -14.43
CA LEU A 125 -1.98 -3.44 -15.61
C LEU A 125 -0.92 -2.39 -15.97
N THR A 126 -1.12 -1.13 -15.58
CA THR A 126 -0.28 -0.01 -16.05
C THR A 126 0.36 0.80 -14.93
N ASP A 127 -0.35 1.06 -13.83
CA ASP A 127 0.11 1.97 -12.78
C ASP A 127 1.26 1.40 -11.93
N TRP A 128 1.34 0.07 -11.73
CA TRP A 128 2.46 -0.55 -10.99
C TRP A 128 3.83 -0.24 -11.60
N LYS A 129 3.90 -0.17 -12.93
CA LYS A 129 5.12 0.20 -13.65
C LYS A 129 5.58 1.61 -13.28
N GLU A 130 4.64 2.55 -13.24
CA GLU A 130 4.92 3.96 -12.92
C GLU A 130 5.28 4.14 -11.44
N VAL A 131 4.69 3.34 -10.55
CA VAL A 131 5.05 3.28 -9.12
C VAL A 131 6.51 2.86 -8.95
N ILE A 132 6.92 1.74 -9.57
CA ILE A 132 8.30 1.25 -9.49
C ILE A 132 9.29 2.30 -10.01
N LYS A 133 9.03 2.85 -11.20
CA LYS A 133 9.86 3.89 -11.82
C LYS A 133 10.04 5.11 -10.91
N LEU A 134 8.97 5.55 -10.25
CA LEU A 134 9.03 6.68 -9.32
C LEU A 134 9.88 6.37 -8.08
N LEU A 135 9.73 5.17 -7.52
CA LEU A 135 10.45 4.76 -6.31
C LEU A 135 11.94 4.58 -6.57
N GLU A 136 12.31 3.92 -7.67
CA GLU A 136 13.71 3.73 -8.09
C GLU A 136 14.40 5.09 -8.30
N LYS A 137 13.78 6.03 -9.03
CA LYS A 137 14.31 7.40 -9.21
C LYS A 137 14.53 8.15 -7.89
N LYS A 138 13.64 7.97 -6.91
CA LYS A 138 13.76 8.61 -5.60
C LYS A 138 14.88 8.00 -4.76
N GLN A 139 15.16 6.69 -4.87
CA GLN A 139 16.29 6.05 -4.19
C GLN A 139 17.63 6.58 -4.72
N GLU A 140 17.80 6.68 -6.03
CA GLU A 140 19.01 7.24 -6.66
C GLU A 140 19.30 8.67 -6.17
N THR A 141 18.25 9.49 -6.03
CA THR A 141 18.39 10.88 -5.56
C THR A 141 18.86 10.96 -4.10
N VAL A 142 18.55 9.96 -3.27
CA VAL A 142 19.04 9.90 -1.88
C VAL A 142 20.50 9.49 -1.86
N ILE A 143 20.88 8.47 -2.62
CA ILE A 143 22.27 7.98 -2.69
C ILE A 143 23.22 9.06 -3.20
N GLN A 144 22.81 9.87 -4.17
CA GLN A 144 23.64 10.98 -4.70
C GLN A 144 23.81 12.17 -3.76
N LYS A 145 23.08 12.22 -2.64
CA LYS A 145 23.12 13.33 -1.66
C LYS A 145 23.86 13.00 -0.37
N ILE A 146 24.35 11.77 -0.25
CA ILE A 146 25.20 11.27 0.84
C ILE A 146 26.64 11.32 0.36
#